data_AF-A0A7W2ST83-F1
#
_entry.id   AF-A0A7W2ST83-F1
#
_cell.length_a   1.000
_cell.length_b   1.000
_cell.length_c   1.000
_cell.angle_alpha   90.00
_cell.angle_beta   90.00
_cell.angle_gamma   90.00
#
_symmetry.space_group_name_H-M   'P 1'
#
loop_
_entity.id
_entity.type
_entity.pdbx_description
1 polymer ?
#
loop_
_entity_poly.entity_id
_entity_poly.type
_entity_poly.pdbx_seq_one_letter_code
_entity_poly.pdbx_strand_id
1 'polypeptide(L)'
;MSLNVFAGVTDNPFRKSLEITEAYLPKAILTMWQSEHLIWRAQLFNSACEENTQAVKHAINAGFALVNQVIIDQAIINHQLIDENAKLILQDSNKLYYQIFSRVYAYAYTERLRIIQQYYPEISADLCAHSKTMSQQYRPDDLPIVPWQLTDQTEFKAWRADLFSMRVVNQHFVAAFIKRQQAFAHIIDAEIYAMMQHNEKAISAFSALSGSYQYNHLLMKEITQAYSEVKGKKLPDELWRAGYAQAASLSATYAYKLATISALRQIRALYPELYQRIEAHTMSYVKLQLSRLKMSKSQLNKAFNQHE
;
A
#
# COMPACT_ATOMS: atom_id res chain seq x y z
N MET A 1 38.83 -27.74 -24.61
CA MET A 1 37.37 -27.64 -24.73
C MET A 1 36.76 -28.53 -23.65
N SER A 2 36.56 -27.95 -22.45
CA SER A 2 35.80 -28.49 -21.31
C SER A 2 36.04 -27.58 -20.10
N LEU A 3 35.46 -26.38 -20.14
CA LEU A 3 35.32 -25.55 -18.95
C LEU A 3 33.85 -25.57 -18.57
N ASN A 4 33.47 -26.70 -17.96
CA ASN A 4 32.41 -26.74 -16.95
C ASN A 4 32.87 -25.86 -15.78
N VAL A 5 32.89 -24.55 -15.98
CA VAL A 5 32.90 -23.60 -14.89
C VAL A 5 31.45 -23.56 -14.44
N PHE A 6 31.20 -24.25 -13.32
CA PHE A 6 30.12 -24.01 -12.39
C PHE A 6 29.19 -22.89 -12.86
N ALA A 7 28.01 -23.29 -13.36
CA ALA A 7 26.82 -22.49 -13.22
C ALA A 7 26.63 -22.27 -11.71
N GLY A 8 27.41 -21.34 -11.15
CA GLY A 8 27.14 -20.75 -9.86
C GLY A 8 25.69 -20.31 -9.96
N VAL A 9 24.90 -20.71 -8.99
CA VAL A 9 23.56 -20.21 -8.76
C VAL A 9 23.68 -18.69 -8.84
N THR A 10 23.37 -18.11 -9.99
CA THR A 10 23.38 -16.66 -10.18
C THR A 10 22.22 -16.16 -9.33
N ASP A 11 22.53 -15.64 -8.15
CA ASP A 11 21.55 -15.03 -7.25
C ASP A 11 20.68 -14.08 -8.07
N ASN A 12 19.36 -14.33 -8.09
CA ASN A 12 18.42 -13.56 -8.89
C ASN A 12 18.42 -12.10 -8.40
N PRO A 13 18.90 -11.14 -9.19
CA PRO A 13 19.11 -9.77 -8.72
C PRO A 13 17.79 -9.05 -8.42
N PHE A 14 16.67 -9.46 -9.04
CA PHE A 14 15.33 -8.93 -8.74
C PHE A 14 14.85 -9.38 -7.36
N ARG A 15 15.03 -10.66 -7.02
CA ARG A 15 14.66 -11.19 -5.70
C ARG A 15 15.50 -10.58 -4.60
N LYS A 16 16.81 -10.50 -4.81
CA LYS A 16 17.72 -9.83 -3.86
C LYS A 16 17.35 -8.36 -3.67
N SER A 17 17.04 -7.66 -4.75
CA SER A 17 16.58 -6.26 -4.67
C SER A 17 15.27 -6.13 -3.91
N LEU A 18 14.33 -7.04 -4.12
CA LEU A 18 13.08 -7.09 -3.37
C LEU A 18 13.31 -7.27 -1.87
N GLU A 19 14.15 -8.24 -1.49
CA GLU A 19 14.51 -8.49 -0.07
C GLU A 19 15.11 -7.24 0.59
N ILE A 20 16.00 -6.54 -0.11
CA ILE A 20 16.60 -5.29 0.36
C ILE A 20 15.53 -4.19 0.50
N THR A 21 14.67 -4.02 -0.52
CA THR A 21 13.58 -3.04 -0.48
C THR A 21 12.66 -3.33 0.70
N GLU A 22 12.19 -4.56 0.89
CA GLU A 22 11.30 -4.94 1.99
C GLU A 22 11.92 -4.66 3.36
N ALA A 23 13.20 -4.98 3.54
CA ALA A 23 13.90 -4.78 4.80
C ALA A 23 14.00 -3.30 5.20
N TYR A 24 14.24 -2.40 4.24
CA TYR A 24 14.55 -1.00 4.52
C TYR A 24 13.44 0.00 4.21
N LEU A 25 12.41 -0.38 3.44
CA LEU A 25 11.28 0.48 3.11
C LEU A 25 10.61 1.08 4.36
N PRO A 26 10.35 0.35 5.47
CA PRO A 26 9.75 0.94 6.66
C PRO A 26 10.55 2.12 7.23
N LYS A 27 11.88 1.97 7.35
CA LYS A 27 12.77 3.03 7.83
C LYS A 27 12.83 4.21 6.86
N ALA A 28 12.86 3.93 5.56
CA ALA A 28 12.87 4.95 4.52
C ALA A 28 11.58 5.77 4.49
N ILE A 29 10.41 5.13 4.63
CA ILE A 29 9.11 5.81 4.74
C ILE A 29 9.06 6.68 5.99
N LEU A 30 9.52 6.20 7.14
CA LEU A 30 9.57 7.00 8.38
C LEU A 30 10.43 8.26 8.20
N THR A 31 11.59 8.11 7.56
CA THR A 31 12.50 9.23 7.27
C THR A 31 11.85 10.24 6.33
N MET A 32 11.23 9.77 5.24
CA MET A 32 10.47 10.63 4.34
C MET A 32 9.32 11.35 5.05
N TRP A 33 8.62 10.66 5.96
CA TRP A 33 7.53 11.28 6.68
C TRP A 33 8.02 12.42 7.59
N GLN A 34 9.19 12.29 8.22
CA GLN A 34 9.74 13.34 9.08
C GLN A 34 9.95 14.66 8.31
N SER A 35 10.38 14.62 7.04
CA SER A 35 10.48 15.83 6.21
C SER A 35 9.16 16.24 5.55
N GLU A 36 8.41 15.29 5.01
CA GLU A 36 7.32 15.56 4.05
C GLU A 36 5.90 15.53 4.64
N HIS A 37 5.73 15.19 5.93
CA HIS A 37 4.41 14.91 6.50
C HIS A 37 3.41 16.08 6.39
N LEU A 38 3.86 17.35 6.41
CA LEU A 38 2.97 18.51 6.29
C LEU A 38 2.39 18.64 4.88
N ILE A 39 3.23 18.49 3.86
CA ILE A 39 2.81 18.49 2.45
C ILE A 39 1.85 17.33 2.22
N TRP A 40 2.23 16.12 2.63
CA TRP A 40 1.38 14.94 2.49
C TRP A 40 0.03 15.11 3.18
N ARG A 41 0.03 15.54 4.44
CA ARG A 41 -1.20 15.77 5.19
C ARG A 41 -2.08 16.79 4.49
N ALA A 42 -1.53 17.93 4.09
CA ALA A 42 -2.27 18.99 3.44
C ALA A 42 -2.92 18.53 2.12
N GLN A 43 -2.15 17.86 1.26
CA GLN A 43 -2.66 17.41 -0.05
C GLN A 43 -3.66 16.26 0.06
N LEU A 44 -3.42 15.29 0.95
CA LEU A 44 -4.38 14.20 1.19
C LEU A 44 -5.70 14.71 1.77
N PHE A 45 -5.61 15.66 2.69
CA PHE A 45 -6.79 16.23 3.32
C PHE A 45 -7.60 17.07 2.31
N ASN A 46 -6.93 17.89 1.50
CA ASN A 46 -7.62 18.65 0.44
C ASN A 46 -8.23 17.73 -0.64
N SER A 47 -7.55 16.64 -1.00
CA SER A 47 -8.06 15.65 -1.95
C SER A 47 -9.35 14.96 -1.46
N ALA A 48 -9.61 14.90 -0.16
CA ALA A 48 -10.88 14.38 0.36
C ALA A 48 -12.06 15.32 0.05
N CYS A 49 -11.80 16.63 -0.05
CA CYS A 49 -12.82 17.67 -0.29
C CYS A 49 -12.99 18.03 -1.77
N GLU A 50 -11.89 18.21 -2.50
CA GLU A 50 -11.92 18.73 -3.88
C GLU A 50 -11.74 17.63 -4.94
N GLU A 51 -11.58 16.37 -4.52
CA GLU A 51 -11.28 15.20 -5.38
C GLU A 51 -10.03 15.38 -6.27
N ASN A 52 -9.20 16.40 -6.01
CA ASN A 52 -7.99 16.68 -6.76
C ASN A 52 -6.88 15.68 -6.40
N THR A 53 -6.77 14.62 -7.21
CA THR A 53 -5.73 13.60 -7.05
C THR A 53 -4.37 14.01 -7.61
N GLN A 54 -4.27 15.10 -8.38
CA GLN A 54 -3.03 15.48 -9.05
C GLN A 54 -1.97 15.96 -8.06
N ALA A 55 -2.35 16.83 -7.12
CA ALA A 55 -1.44 17.33 -6.09
C ALA A 55 -0.91 16.18 -5.19
N VAL A 56 -1.76 15.18 -4.90
CA VAL A 56 -1.35 13.97 -4.19
C VAL A 56 -0.30 13.19 -4.98
N LYS A 57 -0.47 13.04 -6.31
CA LYS A 57 0.53 12.36 -7.15
C LYS A 57 1.87 13.10 -7.16
N HIS A 58 1.86 14.43 -7.15
CA HIS A 58 3.09 15.23 -7.05
C HIS A 58 3.78 15.03 -5.69
N ALA A 59 3.03 15.07 -4.58
CA ALA A 59 3.57 14.78 -3.25
C ALA A 59 4.18 13.37 -3.15
N ILE A 60 3.53 12.37 -3.75
CA ILE A 60 4.08 11.02 -3.86
C ILE A 60 5.36 11.04 -4.70
N ASN A 61 5.40 11.75 -5.83
CA ASN A 61 6.58 11.73 -6.68
C ASN A 61 7.80 12.39 -6.00
N ALA A 62 7.59 13.52 -5.32
CA ALA A 62 8.64 14.26 -4.63
C ALA A 62 9.30 13.44 -3.51
N GLY A 63 8.52 12.69 -2.73
CA GLY A 63 9.04 11.90 -1.60
C GLY A 63 9.94 10.72 -2.02
N PHE A 64 9.88 10.28 -3.28
CA PHE A 64 10.61 9.08 -3.72
C PHE A 64 12.13 9.23 -3.60
N ALA A 65 12.70 10.40 -3.93
CA ALA A 65 14.15 10.57 -3.96
C ALA A 65 14.78 10.26 -2.60
N LEU A 66 14.17 10.76 -1.52
CA LEU A 66 14.59 10.50 -0.15
C LEU A 66 14.43 9.04 0.24
N VAL A 67 13.28 8.42 -0.09
CA VAL A 67 13.06 6.98 0.19
C VAL A 67 14.11 6.12 -0.49
N ASN A 68 14.37 6.37 -1.77
CA ASN A 68 15.35 5.64 -2.55
C ASN A 68 16.76 5.81 -1.99
N GLN A 69 17.14 7.05 -1.64
CA GLN A 69 18.44 7.35 -1.07
C GLN A 69 18.68 6.58 0.23
N VAL A 70 17.71 6.59 1.15
CA VAL A 70 17.82 5.87 2.42
C VAL A 70 18.02 4.37 2.20
N ILE A 71 17.27 3.75 1.28
CA ILE A 71 17.40 2.30 1.02
C ILE A 71 18.76 1.99 0.39
N ILE A 72 19.21 2.78 -0.58
CA ILE A 72 20.53 2.61 -1.21
C ILE A 72 21.63 2.75 -0.17
N ASP A 73 21.59 3.78 0.69
CA ASP A 73 22.61 3.99 1.72
C ASP A 73 22.67 2.82 2.70
N GLN A 74 21.53 2.30 3.15
CA GLN A 74 21.51 1.10 3.99
C GLN A 74 22.08 -0.12 3.26
N ALA A 75 21.78 -0.30 1.97
CA ALA A 75 22.30 -1.41 1.20
C ALA A 75 23.83 -1.31 0.97
N ILE A 76 24.38 -0.09 0.81
CA ILE A 76 25.82 0.16 0.73
C ILE A 76 26.49 -0.14 2.06
N ILE A 77 25.97 0.41 3.16
CA ILE A 77 26.52 0.24 4.52
C ILE A 77 26.59 -1.24 4.90
N ASN A 78 25.59 -2.03 4.50
CA ASN A 78 25.52 -3.46 4.81
C ASN A 78 26.19 -4.34 3.73
N HIS A 79 26.94 -3.76 2.78
CA HIS A 79 27.65 -4.49 1.72
C HIS A 79 26.74 -5.41 0.87
N GLN A 80 25.48 -5.02 0.66
CA GLN A 80 24.49 -5.81 -0.08
C GLN A 80 24.46 -5.49 -1.58
N LEU A 81 24.97 -4.32 -1.99
CA LEU A 81 25.12 -3.93 -3.39
C LEU A 81 26.46 -4.44 -3.95
N ILE A 82 26.37 -5.14 -5.09
CA ILE A 82 27.52 -5.81 -5.72
C ILE A 82 28.06 -5.00 -6.91
N ASP A 83 27.18 -4.32 -7.66
CA ASP A 83 27.54 -3.50 -8.82
C ASP A 83 26.46 -2.43 -9.14
N GLU A 84 26.71 -1.60 -10.16
CA GLU A 84 25.77 -0.56 -10.62
C GLU A 84 24.49 -1.13 -11.25
N ASN A 85 24.52 -2.33 -11.84
CA ASN A 85 23.32 -2.97 -12.39
C ASN A 85 22.37 -3.42 -11.29
N ALA A 86 22.89 -3.98 -10.20
CA ALA A 86 22.13 -4.34 -9.01
C ALA A 86 21.53 -3.11 -8.35
N LYS A 87 22.23 -1.97 -8.37
CA LYS A 87 21.72 -0.69 -7.87
C LYS A 87 20.55 -0.17 -8.72
N LEU A 88 20.60 -0.29 -10.05
CA LEU A 88 19.48 0.08 -10.93
C LEU A 88 18.24 -0.79 -10.67
N ILE A 89 18.40 -2.12 -10.55
CA ILE A 89 17.29 -3.02 -10.20
C ILE A 89 16.73 -2.69 -8.82
N LEU A 90 17.59 -2.36 -7.85
CA LEU A 90 17.15 -1.93 -6.53
C LEU A 90 16.33 -0.64 -6.59
N GLN A 91 16.73 0.34 -7.41
CA GLN A 91 15.94 1.57 -7.63
C GLN A 91 14.54 1.28 -8.19
N ASP A 92 14.44 0.32 -9.12
CA ASP A 92 13.17 -0.11 -9.69
C ASP A 92 12.26 -0.78 -8.64
N SER A 93 12.80 -1.69 -7.85
CA SER A 93 12.08 -2.29 -6.72
C SER A 93 11.66 -1.22 -5.70
N ASN A 94 12.56 -0.31 -5.33
CA ASN A 94 12.24 0.78 -4.41
C ASN A 94 11.08 1.63 -4.94
N LYS A 95 11.11 2.03 -6.23
CA LYS A 95 10.04 2.85 -6.83
C LYS A 95 8.72 2.12 -6.83
N LEU A 96 8.70 0.84 -7.24
CA LEU A 96 7.50 0.02 -7.29
C LEU A 96 6.82 -0.06 -5.93
N TYR A 97 7.55 -0.48 -4.90
CA TYR A 97 6.97 -0.72 -3.57
C TYR A 97 6.64 0.59 -2.85
N TYR A 98 7.44 1.63 -3.05
CA TYR A 98 7.11 2.97 -2.59
C TYR A 98 5.80 3.49 -3.20
N GLN A 99 5.60 3.33 -4.52
CA GLN A 99 4.37 3.75 -5.20
C GLN A 99 3.15 2.97 -4.69
N ILE A 100 3.29 1.65 -4.48
CA ILE A 100 2.21 0.83 -3.93
C ILE A 100 1.83 1.32 -2.53
N PHE A 101 2.82 1.44 -1.63
CA PHE A 101 2.62 1.94 -0.28
C PHE A 101 1.90 3.30 -0.32
N SER A 102 2.45 4.23 -1.08
CA SER A 102 2.01 5.62 -1.16
C SER A 102 0.59 5.77 -1.69
N ARG A 103 0.25 5.05 -2.76
CA ARG A 103 -1.09 5.09 -3.37
C ARG A 103 -2.14 4.48 -2.47
N VAL A 104 -1.82 3.38 -1.79
CA VAL A 104 -2.73 2.74 -0.83
C VAL A 104 -2.91 3.60 0.41
N TYR A 105 -1.84 4.21 0.91
CA TYR A 105 -1.90 5.18 2.00
C TYR A 105 -2.82 6.35 1.62
N ALA A 106 -2.61 6.94 0.45
CA ALA A 106 -3.38 8.07 -0.02
C ALA A 106 -4.88 7.74 -0.16
N TYR A 107 -5.20 6.58 -0.74
CA TYR A 107 -6.57 6.09 -0.84
C TYR A 107 -7.21 5.97 0.55
N ALA A 108 -6.59 5.23 1.46
CA ALA A 108 -7.15 4.94 2.77
C ALA A 108 -7.34 6.20 3.63
N TYR A 109 -6.39 7.13 3.57
CA TYR A 109 -6.47 8.41 4.28
C TYR A 109 -7.65 9.25 3.77
N THR A 110 -7.73 9.42 2.44
CA THR A 110 -8.76 10.22 1.78
C THR A 110 -10.14 9.63 2.03
N GLU A 111 -10.27 8.31 1.88
CA GLU A 111 -11.53 7.60 2.09
C GLU A 111 -12.02 7.71 3.54
N ARG A 112 -11.10 7.61 4.51
CA ARG A 112 -11.46 7.79 5.93
C ARG A 112 -12.02 9.18 6.21
N LEU A 113 -11.42 10.21 5.62
CA LEU A 113 -11.92 11.58 5.77
C LEU A 113 -13.29 11.76 5.12
N ARG A 114 -13.53 11.18 3.94
CA ARG A 114 -14.85 11.20 3.28
C ARG A 114 -15.93 10.52 4.12
N ILE A 115 -15.62 9.36 4.70
CA ILE A 115 -16.53 8.68 5.63
C ILE A 115 -16.88 9.60 6.80
N ILE A 116 -15.89 10.26 7.40
CA ILE A 116 -16.12 11.18 8.54
C ILE A 116 -16.99 12.36 8.11
N GLN A 117 -16.74 12.97 6.95
CA GLN A 117 -17.56 14.05 6.40
C GLN A 117 -19.01 13.61 6.12
N GLN A 118 -19.22 12.36 5.71
CA GLN A 118 -20.55 11.80 5.47
C GLN A 118 -21.33 11.61 6.79
N TYR A 119 -20.68 11.15 7.85
CA TYR A 119 -21.33 10.90 9.14
C TYR A 119 -21.45 12.14 10.03
N TYR A 120 -20.61 13.16 9.80
CA TYR A 120 -20.57 14.40 10.58
C TYR A 120 -20.57 15.62 9.66
N PRO A 121 -21.68 15.85 8.91
CA PRO A 121 -21.77 16.94 7.93
C PRO A 121 -21.58 18.33 8.56
N GLU A 122 -21.83 18.47 9.86
CA GLU A 122 -21.69 19.73 10.59
C GLU A 122 -20.26 20.28 10.61
N ILE A 123 -19.24 19.43 10.49
CA ILE A 123 -17.84 19.87 10.44
C ILE A 123 -17.28 19.95 9.02
N SER A 124 -17.98 19.44 8.01
CA SER A 124 -17.44 19.23 6.67
C SER A 124 -17.00 20.54 5.98
N ALA A 125 -17.78 21.62 6.13
CA ALA A 125 -17.45 22.91 5.53
C ALA A 125 -16.16 23.51 6.13
N ASP A 126 -16.07 23.57 7.46
CA ASP A 126 -14.89 24.07 8.17
C ASP A 126 -13.66 23.20 7.90
N LEU A 127 -13.87 21.89 7.87
CA LEU A 127 -12.84 20.90 7.58
C LEU A 127 -12.25 21.09 6.17
N CYS A 128 -13.09 21.38 5.18
CA CYS A 128 -12.64 21.66 3.81
C CYS A 128 -12.03 23.06 3.65
N ALA A 129 -12.50 24.07 4.38
CA ALA A 129 -11.86 25.38 4.40
C ALA A 129 -10.45 25.31 5.02
N HIS A 130 -10.30 24.55 6.11
CA HIS A 130 -9.01 24.29 6.75
C HIS A 130 -8.06 23.56 5.79
N SER A 131 -8.53 22.51 5.13
CA SER A 131 -7.69 21.70 4.23
C SER A 131 -7.20 22.50 3.02
N LYS A 132 -8.05 23.35 2.45
CA LYS A 132 -7.69 24.27 1.37
C LYS A 132 -6.63 25.28 1.79
N THR A 133 -6.73 25.81 3.00
CA THR A 133 -5.72 26.73 3.54
C THR A 133 -4.38 26.02 3.71
N MET A 134 -4.40 24.80 4.28
CA MET A 134 -3.18 23.99 4.43
C MET A 134 -2.55 23.63 3.09
N SER A 135 -3.33 23.24 2.09
CA SER A 135 -2.81 22.82 0.78
C SER A 135 -2.16 23.97 0.02
N GLN A 136 -2.62 25.20 0.24
CA GLN A 136 -2.01 26.41 -0.29
C GLN A 136 -0.69 26.76 0.40
N GLN A 137 -0.58 26.53 1.71
CA GLN A 137 0.63 26.76 2.50
C GLN A 137 1.71 25.71 2.22
N TYR A 138 1.32 24.45 2.08
CA TYR A 138 2.22 23.31 1.88
C TYR A 138 1.97 22.66 0.52
N ARG A 139 2.35 23.37 -0.56
CA ARG A 139 2.22 22.87 -1.93
C ARG A 139 3.26 21.79 -2.23
N PRO A 140 2.92 20.76 -3.01
CA PRO A 140 3.90 19.80 -3.48
C PRO A 140 4.77 20.42 -4.58
N ASP A 141 5.95 19.85 -4.80
CA ASP A 141 6.75 20.20 -5.96
C ASP A 141 6.08 19.71 -7.25
N ASP A 142 5.83 20.62 -8.19
CA ASP A 142 5.19 20.35 -9.48
C ASP A 142 6.15 19.67 -10.49
N LEU A 143 6.91 18.68 -10.03
CA LEU A 143 7.81 17.91 -10.88
C LEU A 143 7.03 16.99 -11.83
N PRO A 144 7.51 16.79 -13.08
CA PRO A 144 6.88 15.88 -14.03
C PRO A 144 6.72 14.46 -13.45
N ILE A 145 5.50 13.93 -13.53
CA ILE A 145 5.21 12.55 -13.16
C ILE A 145 5.44 11.68 -14.38
N VAL A 146 6.61 11.05 -14.46
CA VAL A 146 6.95 10.12 -15.54
C VAL A 146 6.39 8.73 -15.20
N PRO A 147 5.79 8.01 -16.17
CA PRO A 147 5.42 6.61 -15.98
C PRO A 147 6.64 5.82 -15.52
N TRP A 148 6.47 4.96 -14.51
CA TRP A 148 7.56 4.09 -14.09
C TRP A 148 7.92 3.14 -15.23
N GLN A 149 9.17 3.22 -15.67
CA GLN A 149 9.77 2.33 -16.65
C GLN A 149 10.78 1.47 -15.89
N LEU A 150 10.58 0.15 -15.92
CA LEU A 150 11.61 -0.79 -15.48
C LEU A 150 12.82 -0.63 -16.39
N THR A 151 14.01 -0.60 -15.81
CA THR A 151 15.24 -0.75 -16.58
C THR A 151 15.14 -2.03 -17.41
N ASP A 152 15.23 -1.87 -18.73
CA ASP A 152 15.24 -2.99 -19.66
C ASP A 152 16.60 -3.71 -19.58
N GLN A 153 16.82 -4.45 -18.48
CA GLN A 153 17.83 -5.52 -18.44
C GLN A 153 17.30 -6.77 -19.16
N THR A 154 16.67 -6.55 -20.32
CA THR A 154 15.80 -7.46 -21.07
C THR A 154 16.54 -8.61 -21.75
N GLU A 155 17.87 -8.63 -21.72
CA GLU A 155 18.64 -9.60 -22.49
C GLU A 155 18.75 -10.97 -21.81
N PHE A 156 18.56 -11.06 -20.49
CA PHE A 156 18.68 -12.33 -19.79
C PHE A 156 17.33 -13.07 -19.68
N LYS A 157 17.15 -14.10 -20.52
CA LYS A 157 15.95 -14.94 -20.56
C LYS A 157 15.56 -15.51 -19.18
N ALA A 158 16.51 -15.71 -18.26
CA ALA A 158 16.24 -16.35 -16.97
C ALA A 158 15.36 -15.52 -16.01
N TRP A 159 15.30 -14.19 -16.16
CA TRP A 159 14.55 -13.29 -15.24
C TRP A 159 13.29 -12.69 -15.86
N ARG A 160 12.89 -13.17 -17.05
CA ARG A 160 11.71 -12.68 -17.76
C ARG A 160 10.42 -12.76 -16.91
N ALA A 161 10.28 -13.81 -16.11
CA ALA A 161 9.14 -13.99 -15.21
C ALA A 161 9.12 -12.96 -14.07
N ASP A 162 10.28 -12.59 -13.53
CA ASP A 162 10.40 -11.58 -12.48
C ASP A 162 10.02 -10.19 -12.99
N LEU A 163 10.60 -9.77 -14.13
CA LEU A 163 10.24 -8.52 -14.81
C LEU A 163 8.76 -8.46 -15.18
N PHE A 164 8.22 -9.55 -15.72
CA PHE A 164 6.79 -9.65 -16.04
C PHE A 164 5.93 -9.46 -14.78
N SER A 165 6.30 -10.11 -13.69
CA SER A 165 5.55 -10.03 -12.43
C SER A 165 5.56 -8.63 -11.83
N MET A 166 6.72 -7.95 -11.83
CA MET A 166 6.82 -6.55 -11.39
C MET A 166 5.95 -5.61 -12.25
N ARG A 167 5.89 -5.82 -13.57
CA ARG A 167 5.01 -5.05 -14.48
C ARG A 167 3.54 -5.26 -14.16
N VAL A 168 3.12 -6.50 -13.95
CA VAL A 168 1.75 -6.85 -13.56
C VAL A 168 1.38 -6.20 -12.23
N VAL A 169 2.27 -6.31 -11.23
CA VAL A 169 2.06 -5.69 -9.91
C VAL A 169 1.92 -4.18 -10.04
N ASN A 170 2.84 -3.49 -10.74
CA ASN A 170 2.77 -2.04 -10.92
C ASN A 170 1.44 -1.57 -11.52
N GLN A 171 0.93 -2.30 -12.51
CA GLN A 171 -0.26 -1.90 -13.26
C GLN A 171 -1.56 -2.23 -12.52
N HIS A 172 -1.66 -3.42 -11.92
CA HIS A 172 -2.94 -3.98 -11.50
C HIS A 172 -3.09 -4.09 -9.98
N PHE A 173 -1.99 -4.09 -9.22
CA PHE A 173 -2.02 -4.43 -7.80
C PHE A 173 -2.89 -3.49 -6.96
N VAL A 174 -2.69 -2.17 -7.06
CA VAL A 174 -3.36 -1.21 -6.17
C VAL A 174 -4.88 -1.25 -6.33
N ALA A 175 -5.37 -1.32 -7.57
CA ALA A 175 -6.81 -1.41 -7.84
C ALA A 175 -7.40 -2.73 -7.31
N ALA A 176 -6.72 -3.85 -7.57
CA ALA A 176 -7.11 -5.17 -7.05
C ALA A 176 -7.12 -5.21 -5.51
N PHE A 177 -6.10 -4.61 -4.88
CA PHE A 177 -6.01 -4.48 -3.43
C PHE A 177 -7.20 -3.71 -2.86
N ILE A 178 -7.52 -2.54 -3.42
CA ILE A 178 -8.63 -1.70 -2.99
C ILE A 178 -9.97 -2.44 -3.14
N LYS A 179 -10.20 -3.11 -4.28
CA LYS A 179 -11.43 -3.86 -4.52
C LYS A 179 -11.63 -4.99 -3.52
N ARG A 180 -10.58 -5.78 -3.23
CA ARG A 180 -10.60 -6.80 -2.17
C ARG A 180 -10.88 -6.15 -0.80
N GLN A 181 -10.22 -5.04 -0.53
CA GLN A 181 -10.31 -4.32 0.74
C GLN A 181 -11.74 -3.85 1.01
N GLN A 182 -12.43 -3.31 0.00
CA GLN A 182 -13.83 -2.85 0.08
C GLN A 182 -14.79 -3.99 0.47
N ALA A 183 -14.63 -5.19 -0.11
CA ALA A 183 -15.50 -6.32 0.16
C ALA A 183 -15.47 -6.81 1.63
N PHE A 184 -14.41 -6.48 2.37
CA PHE A 184 -14.23 -6.85 3.77
C PHE A 184 -13.87 -5.64 4.65
N ALA A 185 -14.24 -4.42 4.22
CA ALA A 185 -13.89 -3.19 4.91
C ALA A 185 -14.31 -3.22 6.38
N HIS A 186 -15.44 -3.85 6.70
CA HIS A 186 -15.93 -3.96 8.07
C HIS A 186 -15.00 -4.74 9.02
N ILE A 187 -14.34 -5.79 8.53
CA ILE A 187 -13.36 -6.54 9.33
C ILE A 187 -12.08 -5.73 9.50
N ILE A 188 -11.61 -5.10 8.42
CA ILE A 188 -10.34 -4.37 8.47
C ILE A 188 -10.47 -3.08 9.30
N ASP A 189 -11.59 -2.37 9.19
CA ASP A 189 -11.88 -1.21 10.02
C ASP A 189 -12.01 -1.60 11.49
N ALA A 190 -12.66 -2.74 11.79
CA ALA A 190 -12.75 -3.25 13.16
C ALA A 190 -11.37 -3.66 13.71
N GLU A 191 -10.51 -4.25 12.87
CA GLU A 191 -9.12 -4.53 13.23
C GLU A 191 -8.37 -3.24 13.59
N ILE A 192 -8.47 -2.20 12.75
CA ILE A 192 -7.82 -0.91 12.98
C ILE A 192 -8.34 -0.25 14.26
N TYR A 193 -9.65 -0.26 14.49
CA TYR A 193 -10.24 0.27 15.72
C TYR A 193 -9.81 -0.51 16.95
N ALA A 194 -9.70 -1.84 16.85
CA ALA A 194 -9.13 -2.66 17.92
C ALA A 194 -7.66 -2.32 18.20
N MET A 195 -6.86 -2.04 17.16
CA MET A 195 -5.47 -1.56 17.30
C MET A 195 -5.40 -0.22 18.05
N MET A 196 -6.29 0.73 17.72
CA MET A 196 -6.35 2.04 18.38
C MET A 196 -6.76 1.96 19.85
N GLN A 197 -7.51 0.91 20.23
CA GLN A 197 -7.94 0.64 21.60
C GLN A 197 -7.01 -0.33 22.35
N HIS A 198 -5.92 -0.78 21.73
CA HIS A 198 -5.02 -1.80 22.28
C HIS A 198 -5.75 -3.09 22.71
N ASN A 199 -6.79 -3.49 21.96
CA ASN A 199 -7.57 -4.70 22.24
C ASN A 199 -6.97 -5.91 21.53
N GLU A 200 -5.91 -6.48 22.09
CA GLU A 200 -5.13 -7.59 21.50
C GLU A 200 -5.98 -8.80 21.09
N LYS A 201 -7.02 -9.12 21.87
CA LYS A 201 -7.93 -10.23 21.55
C LYS A 201 -8.73 -9.96 20.28
N ALA A 202 -9.27 -8.74 20.13
CA ALA A 202 -10.00 -8.36 18.95
C ALA A 202 -9.09 -8.23 17.72
N ILE A 203 -7.88 -7.66 17.89
CA ILE A 203 -6.85 -7.58 16.84
C ILE A 203 -6.57 -8.99 16.32
N SER A 204 -6.27 -9.94 17.20
CA SER A 204 -5.98 -11.33 16.84
C SER A 204 -7.15 -12.02 16.13
N ALA A 205 -8.39 -11.77 16.58
CA ALA A 205 -9.57 -12.36 15.98
C ALA A 205 -9.84 -11.87 14.56
N PHE A 206 -9.66 -10.57 14.31
CA PHE A 206 -9.82 -10.00 12.98
C PHE A 206 -8.63 -10.32 12.07
N SER A 207 -7.40 -10.31 12.59
CA SER A 207 -6.19 -10.65 11.84
C SER A 207 -6.16 -12.11 11.41
N ALA A 208 -6.78 -13.02 12.17
CA ALA A 208 -6.98 -14.41 11.74
C ALA A 208 -7.82 -14.53 10.45
N LEU A 209 -8.66 -13.54 10.14
CA LEU A 209 -9.44 -13.48 8.90
C LEU A 209 -8.70 -12.67 7.82
N SER A 210 -8.23 -11.46 8.14
CA SER A 210 -7.54 -10.58 7.19
C SER A 210 -6.14 -11.06 6.80
N GLY A 211 -5.51 -11.92 7.60
CA GLY A 211 -4.26 -12.60 7.31
C GLY A 211 -4.43 -14.03 6.79
N SER A 212 -5.66 -14.50 6.61
CA SER A 212 -5.93 -15.89 6.19
C SER A 212 -5.49 -16.17 4.75
N TYR A 213 -5.23 -17.45 4.46
CA TYR A 213 -4.94 -17.92 3.11
C TYR A 213 -6.04 -17.53 2.13
N GLN A 214 -7.31 -17.73 2.49
CA GLN A 214 -8.47 -17.41 1.66
C GLN A 214 -8.51 -15.92 1.30
N TYR A 215 -8.28 -15.04 2.28
CA TYR A 215 -8.27 -13.60 2.05
C TYR A 215 -7.12 -13.15 1.16
N ASN A 216 -5.94 -13.76 1.31
CA ASN A 216 -4.80 -13.52 0.44
C ASN A 216 -5.05 -14.04 -0.99
N HIS A 217 -5.74 -15.17 -1.14
CA HIS A 217 -6.09 -15.72 -2.44
C HIS A 217 -7.04 -14.80 -3.24
N LEU A 218 -7.99 -14.15 -2.56
CA LEU A 218 -8.86 -13.16 -3.20
C LEU A 218 -8.06 -12.02 -3.86
N LEU A 219 -6.94 -11.59 -3.28
CA LEU A 219 -6.09 -10.57 -3.91
C LEU A 219 -5.52 -11.07 -5.24
N MET A 220 -5.03 -12.30 -5.28
CA MET A 220 -4.46 -12.88 -6.50
C MET A 220 -5.52 -12.98 -7.59
N LYS A 221 -6.74 -13.40 -7.22
CA LYS A 221 -7.89 -13.41 -8.13
C LYS A 221 -8.18 -12.03 -8.70
N GLU A 222 -8.25 -11.01 -7.86
CA GLU A 222 -8.51 -9.64 -8.31
C GLU A 222 -7.41 -9.11 -9.25
N ILE A 223 -6.14 -9.48 -9.01
CA ILE A 223 -5.03 -9.15 -9.91
C ILE A 223 -5.20 -9.84 -11.27
N THR A 224 -5.50 -11.15 -11.27
CA THR A 224 -5.72 -11.92 -12.51
C THR A 224 -6.91 -11.41 -13.30
N GLN A 225 -7.99 -11.03 -12.60
CA GLN A 225 -9.17 -10.43 -13.22
C GLN A 225 -8.82 -9.06 -13.84
N ALA A 226 -8.19 -8.17 -13.08
CA ALA A 226 -7.79 -6.85 -13.59
C ALA A 226 -6.82 -6.94 -14.77
N TYR A 227 -5.90 -7.91 -14.76
CA TYR A 227 -5.03 -8.17 -15.90
C TYR A 227 -5.83 -8.62 -17.13
N SER A 228 -6.77 -9.55 -16.94
CA SER A 228 -7.58 -10.10 -18.03
C SER A 228 -8.51 -9.05 -18.65
N GLU A 229 -9.10 -8.19 -17.84
CA GLU A 229 -9.95 -7.07 -18.28
C GLU A 229 -9.17 -6.07 -19.14
N VAL A 230 -7.91 -5.76 -18.78
CA VAL A 230 -7.09 -4.80 -19.52
C VAL A 230 -6.42 -5.40 -20.75
N LYS A 231 -6.00 -6.67 -20.69
CA LYS A 231 -5.21 -7.31 -21.77
C LYS A 231 -6.04 -8.20 -22.69
N GLY A 232 -7.29 -8.50 -22.35
CA GLY A 232 -8.15 -9.40 -23.12
C GLY A 232 -7.70 -10.86 -23.12
N LYS A 233 -6.79 -11.24 -22.20
CA LYS A 233 -6.21 -12.59 -22.12
C LYS A 233 -5.87 -12.97 -20.68
N LYS A 234 -5.85 -14.27 -20.39
CA LYS A 234 -5.46 -14.81 -19.09
C LYS A 234 -4.03 -14.41 -18.70
N LEU A 235 -3.82 -14.24 -17.41
CA LEU A 235 -2.48 -14.06 -16.83
C LEU A 235 -1.67 -15.34 -17.09
N PRO A 236 -0.49 -15.28 -17.74
CA PRO A 236 0.30 -16.48 -18.04
C PRO A 236 0.95 -17.04 -16.78
N ASP A 237 0.53 -18.24 -16.36
CA ASP A 237 1.02 -18.90 -15.14
C ASP A 237 2.53 -19.15 -15.17
N GLU A 238 3.09 -19.45 -16.34
CA GLU A 238 4.52 -19.72 -16.55
C GLU A 238 5.43 -18.51 -16.25
N LEU A 239 4.91 -17.29 -16.45
CA LEU A 239 5.62 -16.04 -16.21
C LEU A 239 5.23 -15.37 -14.90
N TRP A 240 4.12 -15.78 -14.29
CA TRP A 240 3.60 -15.16 -13.09
C TRP A 240 4.28 -15.71 -11.82
N ARG A 241 4.82 -14.80 -11.01
CA ARG A 241 5.41 -15.10 -9.71
C ARG A 241 4.63 -14.34 -8.64
N ALA A 242 3.66 -15.02 -8.03
CA ALA A 242 2.78 -14.44 -7.01
C ALA A 242 3.52 -13.83 -5.80
N GLY A 243 4.76 -14.26 -5.53
CA GLY A 243 5.61 -13.71 -4.46
C GLY A 243 5.75 -12.18 -4.51
N TYR A 244 5.87 -11.57 -5.70
CA TYR A 244 5.94 -10.10 -5.82
C TYR A 244 4.65 -9.42 -5.33
N ALA A 245 3.49 -10.01 -5.61
CA ALA A 245 2.22 -9.47 -5.14
C ALA A 245 1.99 -9.74 -3.64
N GLN A 246 2.49 -10.86 -3.12
CA GLN A 246 2.44 -11.16 -1.67
C GLN A 246 3.26 -10.15 -0.87
N ALA A 247 4.49 -9.87 -1.32
CA ALA A 247 5.35 -8.82 -0.80
C ALA A 247 4.65 -7.45 -0.79
N ALA A 248 4.04 -7.08 -1.91
CA ALA A 248 3.32 -5.82 -2.05
C ALA A 248 2.09 -5.75 -1.12
N SER A 249 1.41 -6.88 -0.88
CA SER A 249 0.26 -7.00 0.03
C SER A 249 0.60 -6.65 1.47
N LEU A 250 1.76 -7.06 1.97
CA LEU A 250 2.19 -6.73 3.32
C LEU A 250 2.37 -5.21 3.47
N SER A 251 3.11 -4.60 2.54
CA SER A 251 3.35 -3.16 2.53
C SER A 251 2.06 -2.35 2.38
N ALA A 252 1.17 -2.77 1.48
CA ALA A 252 -0.12 -2.12 1.25
C ALA A 252 -1.06 -2.24 2.46
N THR A 253 -1.11 -3.41 3.11
CA THR A 253 -1.91 -3.61 4.32
C THR A 253 -1.44 -2.70 5.45
N TYR A 254 -0.12 -2.59 5.63
CA TYR A 254 0.45 -1.67 6.61
C TYR A 254 0.13 -0.21 6.26
N ALA A 255 0.29 0.19 5.00
CA ALA A 255 -0.05 1.53 4.51
C ALA A 255 -1.52 1.89 4.79
N TYR A 256 -2.45 0.98 4.48
CA TYR A 256 -3.89 1.18 4.68
C TYR A 256 -4.24 1.43 6.16
N LYS A 257 -3.71 0.58 7.06
CA LYS A 257 -3.92 0.69 8.50
C LYS A 257 -3.34 2.00 9.05
N LEU A 258 -2.09 2.30 8.68
CA LEU A 258 -1.40 3.51 9.13
C LEU A 258 -2.12 4.78 8.67
N ALA A 259 -2.54 4.83 7.41
CA ALA A 259 -3.28 5.95 6.84
C ALA A 259 -4.60 6.20 7.57
N THR A 260 -5.36 5.13 7.84
CA THR A 260 -6.63 5.22 8.57
C THR A 260 -6.43 5.78 9.98
N ILE A 261 -5.44 5.25 10.71
CA ILE A 261 -5.10 5.75 12.06
C ILE A 261 -4.65 7.20 12.00
N SER A 262 -3.83 7.56 11.00
CA SER A 262 -3.32 8.93 10.83
C SER A 262 -4.46 9.92 10.57
N ALA A 263 -5.42 9.58 9.69
CA ALA A 263 -6.59 10.40 9.43
C ALA A 263 -7.42 10.62 10.70
N LEU A 264 -7.68 9.55 11.46
CA LEU A 264 -8.44 9.63 12.72
C LEU A 264 -7.72 10.47 13.78
N ARG A 265 -6.39 10.34 13.90
CA ARG A 265 -5.58 11.19 14.79
C ARG A 265 -5.60 12.66 14.38
N GLN A 266 -5.64 12.94 13.08
CA GLN A 266 -5.77 14.31 12.61
C GLN A 266 -7.14 14.90 12.96
N ILE A 267 -8.22 14.11 12.82
CA ILE A 267 -9.56 14.54 13.26
C ILE A 267 -9.59 14.77 14.77
N ARG A 268 -8.95 13.91 15.57
CA ARG A 268 -8.80 14.13 17.02
C ARG A 268 -8.14 15.46 17.35
N ALA A 269 -7.09 15.82 16.62
CA ALA A 269 -6.34 17.05 16.86
C ALA A 269 -7.16 18.30 16.49
N LEU A 270 -7.93 18.26 15.41
CA LEU A 270 -8.71 19.40 14.92
C LEU A 270 -10.08 19.53 15.61
N TYR A 271 -10.73 18.41 15.92
CA TYR A 271 -12.09 18.35 16.45
C TYR A 271 -12.18 17.36 17.63
N PRO A 272 -11.58 17.69 18.79
CA PRO A 272 -11.50 16.77 19.92
C PRO A 272 -12.87 16.34 20.47
N GLU A 273 -13.85 17.24 20.48
CA GLU A 273 -15.22 16.94 20.94
C GLU A 273 -15.93 15.94 20.04
N LEU A 274 -15.81 16.10 18.72
CA LEU A 274 -16.32 15.14 17.75
C LEU A 274 -15.65 13.77 17.93
N TYR A 275 -14.33 13.78 18.14
CA TYR A 275 -13.57 12.55 18.26
C TYR A 275 -14.01 11.68 19.44
N GLN A 276 -14.52 12.26 20.54
CA GLN A 276 -15.12 11.48 21.63
C GLN A 276 -16.30 10.62 21.16
N ARG A 277 -17.12 11.14 20.25
CA ARG A 277 -18.25 10.38 19.65
C ARG A 277 -17.74 9.27 18.74
N ILE A 278 -16.71 9.56 17.93
CA ILE A 278 -16.05 8.57 17.07
C ILE A 278 -15.46 7.45 17.93
N GLU A 279 -14.73 7.79 18.99
CA GLU A 279 -14.10 6.84 19.91
C GLU A 279 -15.15 5.92 20.56
N ALA A 280 -16.25 6.47 21.08
CA ALA A 280 -17.36 5.68 21.63
C ALA A 280 -17.96 4.73 20.57
N HIS A 281 -18.13 5.20 19.34
CA HIS A 281 -18.58 4.36 18.23
C HIS A 281 -17.60 3.22 17.94
N THR A 282 -16.29 3.47 17.91
CA THR A 282 -15.29 2.44 17.60
C THR A 282 -15.35 1.24 18.55
N MET A 283 -15.60 1.46 19.85
CA MET A 283 -15.76 0.38 20.82
C MET A 283 -16.99 -0.49 20.53
N SER A 284 -18.12 0.18 20.23
CA SER A 284 -19.37 -0.51 19.88
C SER A 284 -19.23 -1.30 18.57
N TYR A 285 -18.50 -0.74 17.61
CA TYR A 285 -18.25 -1.32 16.31
C TYR A 285 -17.41 -2.60 16.40
N VAL A 286 -16.32 -2.57 17.16
CA VAL A 286 -15.47 -3.75 17.42
C VAL A 286 -16.30 -4.89 18.02
N LYS A 287 -17.14 -4.61 19.03
CA LYS A 287 -18.02 -5.61 19.64
C LYS A 287 -19.02 -6.19 18.64
N LEU A 288 -19.62 -5.33 17.82
CA LEU A 288 -20.55 -5.75 16.77
C LEU A 288 -19.89 -6.66 15.73
N GLN A 289 -18.69 -6.30 15.26
CA GLN A 289 -18.00 -7.13 14.26
C GLN A 289 -17.47 -8.44 14.85
N LEU A 290 -17.08 -8.46 16.12
CA LEU A 290 -16.75 -9.71 16.82
C LEU A 290 -17.95 -10.68 16.87
N SER A 291 -19.15 -10.19 17.18
CA SER A 291 -20.35 -11.05 17.21
C SER A 291 -20.73 -11.58 15.82
N ARG A 292 -20.33 -10.88 14.75
CA ARG A 292 -20.56 -11.26 13.35
C ARG A 292 -19.37 -11.97 12.70
N LEU A 293 -18.32 -12.30 13.45
CA LEU A 293 -17.08 -12.85 12.89
C LEU A 293 -17.31 -14.20 12.17
N LYS A 294 -18.19 -15.06 12.71
CA LYS A 294 -18.55 -16.35 12.07
C LYS A 294 -19.22 -16.14 10.70
N MET A 295 -20.10 -15.15 10.58
CA MET A 295 -20.72 -14.80 9.30
C MET A 295 -19.68 -14.30 8.30
N SER A 296 -18.78 -13.41 8.74
CA SER A 296 -17.70 -12.88 7.88
C SER A 296 -16.76 -13.99 7.40
N LYS A 297 -16.45 -14.96 8.26
CA LYS A 297 -15.68 -16.16 7.87
C LYS A 297 -16.43 -17.01 6.84
N SER A 298 -17.74 -17.19 7.00
CA SER A 298 -18.56 -17.90 6.02
C SER A 298 -18.59 -17.18 4.67
N GLN A 299 -18.73 -15.86 4.67
CA GLN A 299 -18.70 -15.04 3.46
C GLN A 299 -17.35 -15.15 2.75
N LEU A 300 -16.24 -15.09 3.49
CA LEU A 300 -14.90 -15.27 2.94
C LEU A 300 -14.74 -16.65 2.29
N ASN A 301 -15.17 -17.71 2.97
CA ASN A 301 -15.10 -19.06 2.42
C ASN A 301 -15.98 -19.21 1.15
N LYS A 302 -17.16 -18.59 1.12
CA LYS A 302 -18.00 -18.58 -0.09
C LYS A 302 -17.32 -17.86 -1.25
N ALA A 303 -16.75 -16.68 -1.01
CA ALA A 303 -16.05 -15.91 -2.03
C ALA A 303 -14.81 -16.64 -2.58
N PHE A 304 -14.14 -17.42 -1.72
CA PHE A 304 -13.04 -18.29 -2.09
C PHE A 304 -13.53 -19.49 -2.94
N ASN A 305 -14.57 -20.20 -2.51
CA ASN A 305 -15.07 -21.41 -3.16
C ASN A 305 -15.91 -21.17 -4.44
N GLN A 306 -16.53 -19.99 -4.62
CA GLN A 306 -17.39 -19.72 -5.78
C GLN A 306 -16.64 -19.69 -7.13
N HIS A 307 -15.33 -19.87 -7.11
CA HIS A 307 -14.47 -19.71 -8.28
C HIS A 307 -13.28 -20.68 -8.31
N GLU A 308 -13.38 -21.82 -7.61
CA GLU A 308 -12.70 -23.07 -7.97
C GLU A 308 -13.54 -23.80 -9.02
#